data_AF-A0A2N5XBW6-F1
#
_entry.id   AF-A0A2N5XBW6-F1
#
_cell.length_a   1.000
_cell.length_b   1.000
_cell.length_c   1.000
_cell.angle_alpha   90.00
_cell.angle_beta   90.00
_cell.angle_gamma   90.00
#
_symmetry.space_group_name_H-M   'P 1'
#
loop_
_entity.id
_entity.type
_entity.pdbx_description
1 polymer ?
#
loop_
_entity_poly.entity_id
_entity_poly.type
_entity_poly.pdbx_seq_one_letter_code
_entity_poly.pdbx_strand_id
1 'polypeptide(L)'
;MTILYPDFTAPSRTRRDSLTPEALEVLRVIADPVRPVYLTLPHTRHNRRRFCYWQPYDTATGTGNHYSSLPLAVCEELVDRGLVELGPAANDPSKATRSVSLTPAGRACLSRRAVAA
;
A
#
# COMPACT_ATOMS: atom_id res chain seq x y z
N MET A 1 38.51 -28.44 26.97
CA MET A 1 37.61 -28.90 25.89
C MET A 1 36.77 -27.71 25.46
N THR A 2 37.21 -27.01 24.41
CA THR A 2 36.66 -25.71 23.99
C THR A 2 35.55 -25.96 22.98
N ILE A 3 34.31 -25.56 23.31
CA ILE A 3 33.20 -25.57 22.34
C ILE A 3 33.17 -24.17 21.70
N LEU A 4 33.60 -24.11 20.44
CA LEU A 4 33.39 -22.97 19.55
C LEU A 4 31.94 -23.02 19.07
N TYR A 5 31.12 -22.06 19.46
CA TYR A 5 29.84 -21.81 18.79
C TYR A 5 30.13 -20.99 17.53
N PRO A 6 29.63 -21.37 16.34
CA PRO A 6 29.64 -20.47 15.20
C PRO A 6 28.70 -19.29 15.51
N ASP A 7 29.26 -18.10 15.35
CA ASP A 7 28.55 -16.83 15.41
C ASP A 7 27.38 -16.88 14.42
N PHE A 8 26.15 -16.90 14.95
CA PHE A 8 24.98 -16.69 14.12
C PHE A 8 25.00 -15.23 13.70
N THR A 9 25.55 -14.96 12.51
CA THR A 9 25.36 -13.69 11.81
C THR A 9 23.85 -13.53 11.58
N ALA A 10 23.17 -12.89 12.53
CA ALA A 10 21.77 -12.55 12.41
C ALA A 10 21.64 -11.65 11.16
N PRO A 11 20.77 -11.99 10.19
CA PRO A 11 20.59 -11.13 9.04
C PRO A 11 20.12 -9.76 9.52
N SER A 12 20.86 -8.72 9.15
CA SER A 12 20.63 -7.31 9.47
C SER A 12 19.14 -6.97 9.37
N ARG A 13 18.50 -6.92 10.53
CA ARG A 13 17.04 -6.75 10.69
C ARG A 13 16.57 -5.34 10.35
N THR A 14 17.48 -4.46 9.94
CA THR A 14 17.27 -3.02 9.75
C THR A 14 16.81 -2.63 8.33
N ARG A 15 16.97 -3.49 7.32
CA ARG A 15 16.59 -3.12 5.93
C ARG A 15 15.09 -3.32 5.61
N ARG A 16 14.36 -4.08 6.42
CA ARG A 16 12.92 -4.36 6.20
C ARG A 16 11.97 -3.30 6.76
N ASP A 17 12.43 -2.45 7.68
CA ASP A 17 11.56 -1.49 8.39
C ASP A 17 11.51 -0.10 7.74
N SER A 18 12.48 0.24 6.90
CA SER A 18 12.51 1.55 6.25
C SER A 18 11.61 1.55 5.01
N LEU A 19 10.45 2.20 5.13
CA LEU A 19 9.61 2.53 3.97
C LEU A 19 10.17 3.77 3.25
N THR A 20 10.10 3.76 1.93
CA THR A 20 10.40 4.96 1.13
C THR A 20 9.37 6.06 1.44
N PRO A 21 9.72 7.35 1.24
CA PRO A 21 8.75 8.44 1.40
C PRO A 21 7.49 8.26 0.55
N GLU A 22 7.64 7.72 -0.66
CA GLU A 22 6.55 7.42 -1.59
C GLU A 22 5.63 6.32 -1.05
N ALA A 23 6.19 5.23 -0.50
CA ALA A 23 5.41 4.16 0.10
C ALA A 23 4.60 4.65 1.31
N LEU A 24 5.15 5.57 2.10
CA LEU A 24 4.44 6.19 3.21
C LEU A 24 3.29 7.09 2.73
N GLU A 25 3.48 7.82 1.64
CA GLU A 25 2.41 8.64 1.06
C GLU A 25 1.27 7.76 0.54
N VAL A 26 1.59 6.64 -0.11
CA VAL A 26 0.60 5.64 -0.51
C VAL A 26 -0.15 5.08 0.71
N LEU A 27 0.54 4.76 1.80
CA LEU A 27 -0.11 4.30 3.04
C LEU A 27 -1.03 5.37 3.65
N ARG A 28 -0.68 6.65 3.57
CA ARG A 28 -1.53 7.77 4.02
C ARG A 28 -2.81 7.86 3.19
N VAL A 29 -2.69 7.75 1.86
CA VAL A 29 -3.87 7.75 0.98
C VAL A 29 -4.78 6.56 1.28
N ILE A 30 -4.22 5.35 1.49
CA ILE A 30 -5.02 4.16 1.85
C ILE A 30 -5.64 4.28 3.25
N ALA A 31 -4.99 4.98 4.17
CA ALA A 31 -5.52 5.22 5.52
C ALA A 31 -6.68 6.22 5.55
N ASP A 32 -6.81 7.09 4.53
CA ASP A 32 -7.82 8.15 4.51
C ASP A 32 -9.23 7.55 4.34
N PRO A 33 -10.08 7.60 5.38
CA PRO A 33 -11.42 7.02 5.31
C PRO A 33 -12.34 7.78 4.34
N VAL A 34 -12.00 9.02 3.98
CA VAL A 34 -12.77 9.85 3.03
C VAL A 34 -12.46 9.45 1.59
N ARG A 35 -11.34 8.77 1.34
CA ARG A 35 -10.83 8.43 0.00
C ARG A 35 -10.58 6.93 -0.14
N PRO A 36 -11.63 6.11 -0.30
CA PRO A 36 -11.46 4.68 -0.44
C PRO A 36 -10.62 4.35 -1.69
N VAL A 37 -9.64 3.46 -1.49
CA VAL A 37 -8.74 2.99 -2.54
C VAL A 37 -9.25 1.65 -3.08
N TYR A 38 -9.18 1.50 -4.39
CA TYR A 38 -9.62 0.31 -5.12
C TYR A 38 -8.52 -0.21 -6.03
N LEU A 39 -8.40 -1.53 -6.10
CA LEU A 39 -7.64 -2.22 -7.12
C LEU A 39 -8.61 -2.68 -8.21
N THR A 40 -8.37 -2.21 -9.43
CA THR A 40 -9.09 -2.68 -10.62
C THR A 40 -8.21 -3.63 -11.42
N LEU A 41 -8.76 -4.80 -11.75
CA LEU A 41 -8.18 -5.84 -12.58
C LEU A 41 -9.06 -6.03 -13.82
N PRO A 42 -8.72 -5.42 -14.97
CA PRO A 42 -9.47 -5.60 -16.21
C PRO A 42 -9.37 -7.05 -16.69
N HIS A 43 -10.50 -7.69 -16.98
CA HIS A 43 -10.51 -9.07 -17.50
C HIS A 43 -9.86 -9.17 -18.88
N THR A 44 -10.05 -8.16 -19.74
CA THR A 44 -9.50 -8.15 -21.10
C THR A 44 -8.01 -7.81 -21.17
N ARG A 45 -7.44 -7.28 -20.08
CA ARG A 45 -6.04 -6.91 -19.98
C ARG A 45 -5.50 -7.38 -18.63
N HIS A 46 -5.36 -8.69 -18.49
CA HIS A 46 -4.93 -9.38 -17.27
C HIS A 46 -3.64 -8.83 -16.63
N ASN A 47 -2.79 -8.11 -17.38
CA ASN A 47 -1.56 -7.49 -16.90
C ASN A 47 -1.68 -6.01 -16.50
N ARG A 48 -2.87 -5.40 -16.59
CA ARG A 48 -3.07 -3.98 -16.24
C ARG A 48 -3.75 -3.83 -14.88
N ARG A 49 -3.01 -4.14 -13.82
CA ARG A 49 -3.42 -3.81 -12.45
C ARG A 49 -3.38 -2.30 -12.27
N ARG A 50 -4.44 -1.73 -11.69
CA ARG A 50 -4.50 -0.30 -11.39
C ARG A 50 -5.04 -0.09 -10.00
N PHE A 51 -4.22 0.51 -9.14
CA PHE A 51 -4.65 1.05 -7.87
C PHE A 51 -5.13 2.47 -8.10
N CYS A 52 -6.35 2.78 -7.70
CA CYS A 52 -6.93 4.10 -7.87
C CYS A 52 -7.78 4.51 -6.68
N TYR A 53 -7.87 5.81 -6.45
CA TYR A 53 -8.71 6.39 -5.41
C TYR A 53 -9.51 7.56 -5.99
N TRP A 54 -10.63 7.87 -5.35
CA TRP A 54 -11.39 9.06 -5.71
C TRP A 54 -10.69 10.30 -5.16
N GLN A 55 -10.32 11.22 -6.04
CA GLN A 55 -9.83 12.53 -5.64
C GLN A 55 -11.01 13.52 -5.60
N PRO A 56 -11.43 13.98 -4.41
CA PRO A 56 -12.51 14.97 -4.32
C PRO A 56 -12.07 16.29 -4.96
N TYR A 57 -13.05 17.09 -5.35
CA TYR A 57 -12.79 18.44 -5.84
C TYR A 57 -12.13 19.30 -4.76
N ASP A 58 -11.04 19.93 -5.12
CA ASP A 58 -10.33 20.92 -4.33
C ASP A 58 -10.50 22.30 -4.98
N THR A 59 -11.22 23.18 -4.28
CA THR A 59 -11.52 24.54 -4.73
C THR A 59 -10.28 25.44 -4.77
N ALA A 60 -9.23 25.12 -4.00
CA ALA A 60 -8.01 25.94 -3.95
C ALA A 60 -7.11 25.71 -5.17
N THR A 61 -7.03 24.47 -5.64
CA THR A 61 -6.23 24.10 -6.83
C THR A 61 -7.06 24.05 -8.11
N GLY A 62 -8.39 24.05 -8.01
CA GLY A 62 -9.29 23.90 -9.16
C GLY A 62 -9.27 22.49 -9.77
N THR A 63 -8.74 21.50 -9.03
CA THR A 63 -8.56 20.12 -9.52
C THR A 63 -9.36 19.12 -8.67
N GLY A 64 -9.59 17.91 -9.19
CA GLY A 64 -10.31 16.84 -8.48
C GLY A 64 -11.50 16.31 -9.28
N ASN A 65 -12.45 15.68 -8.62
CA ASN A 65 -13.57 14.94 -9.24
C ASN A 65 -13.12 13.88 -10.27
N HIS A 66 -11.97 13.24 -10.03
CA HIS A 66 -11.45 12.20 -10.91
C HIS A 66 -10.85 11.04 -10.12
N TYR A 67 -10.69 9.91 -10.80
CA TYR A 67 -9.93 8.78 -10.26
C TYR A 67 -8.45 9.00 -10.51
N SER A 68 -7.68 9.06 -9.44
CA SER A 68 -6.21 9.20 -9.49
C SER A 68 -5.56 7.85 -9.32
N SER A 69 -4.53 7.56 -10.13
CA SER A 69 -3.78 6.30 -10.07
C SER A 69 -2.64 6.38 -9.08
N LEU A 70 -2.50 5.36 -8.23
CA LEU A 70 -1.33 5.18 -7.38
C LEU A 70 -0.22 4.45 -8.14
N PRO A 71 1.06 4.67 -7.77
CA PRO A 71 2.19 3.97 -8.35
C PRO A 71 2.07 2.45 -8.14
N LEU A 72 1.92 1.70 -9.23
CA LEU A 72 1.65 0.26 -9.17
C LEU A 72 2.74 -0.51 -8.42
N ALA A 73 4.01 -0.25 -8.73
CA ALA A 73 5.14 -0.94 -8.12
C ALA A 73 5.18 -0.77 -6.60
N VAL A 74 4.84 0.43 -6.10
CA VAL A 74 4.80 0.73 -4.67
C VAL A 74 3.64 0.00 -4.00
N CYS A 75 2.45 -0.01 -4.62
CA CYS A 75 1.31 -0.74 -4.09
C CYS A 75 1.57 -2.26 -4.05
N GLU A 76 2.20 -2.83 -5.08
CA GLU A 76 2.56 -4.24 -5.09
C GLU A 76 3.59 -4.58 -4.02
N GLU A 77 4.61 -3.72 -3.82
CA GLU A 77 5.56 -3.88 -2.73
C GLU A 77 4.88 -3.85 -1.35
N LEU A 78 3.92 -2.94 -1.13
CA LEU A 78 3.18 -2.84 0.13
C LEU A 78 2.29 -4.06 0.39
N VAL A 79 1.71 -4.65 -0.66
CA VAL A 79 0.96 -5.90 -0.59
C VAL A 79 1.89 -7.07 -0.27
N ASP A 80 3.04 -7.19 -0.95
CA ASP A 80 4.05 -8.22 -0.70
C ASP A 80 4.63 -8.14 0.72
N ARG A 81 4.80 -6.92 1.25
CA ARG A 81 5.22 -6.67 2.64
C ARG A 81 4.10 -6.92 3.67
N GLY A 82 2.87 -7.24 3.24
CA GLY A 82 1.73 -7.47 4.13
C GLY A 82 1.26 -6.22 4.89
N LEU A 83 1.57 -5.02 4.37
CA LEU A 83 1.15 -3.75 4.97
C LEU A 83 -0.23 -3.32 4.46
N VAL A 84 -0.60 -3.81 3.28
CA VAL A 84 -1.87 -3.55 2.61
C VAL A 84 -2.52 -4.89 2.28
N GLU A 85 -3.83 -4.96 2.48
CA GLU A 85 -4.65 -6.12 2.11
C GLU A 85 -5.69 -5.75 1.07
N LEU A 86 -6.08 -6.77 0.29
CA LEU A 86 -7.09 -6.64 -0.75
C LEU A 86 -8.37 -7.32 -0.27
N GLY A 87 -9.44 -6.55 -0.13
CA GLY A 87 -10.77 -7.05 0.22
C GLY A 87 -11.37 -7.97 -0.87
N PRO A 88 -12.61 -8.43 -0.67
CA PRO A 88 -13.28 -9.29 -1.64
C PRO A 88 -13.42 -8.58 -2.99
N ALA A 89 -13.39 -9.37 -4.06
CA ALA A 89 -13.66 -8.85 -5.39
C ALA A 89 -15.17 -8.60 -5.55
N ALA A 90 -15.54 -7.36 -5.86
CA ALA A 90 -16.84 -7.06 -6.42
C ALA A 90 -16.92 -7.68 -7.82
N ASN A 91 -17.98 -8.45 -8.05
CA ASN A 91 -18.16 -9.21 -9.27
C ASN A 91 -18.69 -8.29 -10.37
N ASP A 92 -17.81 -7.83 -11.24
CA ASP A 92 -18.14 -7.12 -12.48
C ASP A 92 -17.59 -7.93 -13.67
N PRO A 93 -18.42 -8.25 -14.68
CA PRO A 93 -18.06 -9.12 -15.80
C PRO A 93 -16.95 -8.54 -16.69
N SER A 94 -16.69 -7.23 -16.62
CA SER A 94 -15.65 -6.56 -17.40
C SER A 94 -14.34 -6.38 -16.62
N LYS A 95 -14.41 -6.34 -15.28
CA LYS A 95 -13.28 -6.07 -14.38
C LYS A 95 -13.54 -6.60 -12.98
N ALA A 96 -12.54 -7.13 -12.30
CA ALA A 96 -12.63 -7.34 -10.86
C ALA A 96 -12.19 -6.07 -10.13
N THR A 97 -13.04 -5.55 -9.24
CA THR A 97 -12.70 -4.41 -8.37
C THR A 97 -12.56 -4.92 -6.94
N ARG A 98 -11.43 -4.67 -6.29
CA ARG A 98 -11.18 -5.04 -4.90
C ARG A 98 -10.97 -3.79 -4.06
N SER A 99 -11.56 -3.73 -2.88
CA SER A 99 -11.21 -2.69 -1.91
C SER A 99 -9.78 -2.91 -1.41
N VAL A 100 -9.10 -1.83 -1.07
CA VAL A 100 -7.73 -1.84 -0.56
C VAL A 100 -7.76 -1.22 0.83
N SER A 101 -7.23 -1.92 1.82
CA SER A 101 -7.20 -1.45 3.21
C SER A 101 -5.83 -1.69 3.84
N LEU A 102 -5.52 -0.91 4.88
CA LEU A 102 -4.32 -1.16 5.68
C LEU A 102 -4.51 -2.39 6.57
N THR A 103 -3.45 -3.19 6.67
CA THR A 103 -3.35 -4.22 7.72
C THR A 103 -2.98 -3.57 9.06
N PRO A 104 -3.08 -4.30 10.19
CA PRO A 104 -2.55 -3.82 11.47
C PRO A 104 -1.07 -3.43 11.40
N ALA A 105 -0.27 -4.17 10.63
CA ALA A 105 1.14 -3.86 10.41
C ALA A 105 1.33 -2.56 9.61
N GLY A 106 0.52 -2.34 8.57
CA GLY A 106 0.51 -1.08 7.81
C GLY A 106 0.17 0.13 8.68
N ARG A 107 -0.87 0.01 9.54
CA ARG A 107 -1.23 1.05 10.52
C ARG A 107 -0.11 1.33 11.52
N ALA A 108 0.57 0.29 12.00
CA ALA A 108 1.70 0.43 12.91
C ALA A 108 2.90 1.13 12.23
N CYS A 109 3.21 0.81 10.97
CA CYS A 109 4.24 1.48 10.19
C CYS A 109 3.94 2.97 10.00
N LEU A 110 2.67 3.31 9.72
CA LEU A 110 2.26 4.70 9.53
C LEU A 110 2.36 5.51 10.83
N SER A 111 1.93 4.93 11.96
CA SER A 111 1.93 5.60 13.28
C SER A 111 3.33 5.76 13.87
N ARG A 112 4.27 4.84 13.63
CA ARG A 112 5.66 4.93 14.12
C ARG A 112 6.39 6.18 13.64
N ARG A 113 6.00 6.76 12.51
CA ARG A 113 6.60 8.00 11.98
C ARG A 113 5.90 9.27 12.46
N ALA A 114 4.66 9.19 12.97
CA ALA A 114 3.98 10.32 13.60
C ALA A 114 4.57 10.67 14.98
N VAL A 115 5.24 9.71 15.64
CA VAL A 115 5.86 9.88 16.97
C VAL A 115 7.32 10.37 16.89
N ALA A 116 7.91 10.39 15.68
CA ALA A 116 9.32 10.73 15.46
C ALA A 116 9.54 12.11 14.79
N ALA A 117 8.50 12.93 14.69
CA ALA A 117 8.53 14.30 14.16
C ALA A 117 8.21 15.29 15.27
#